data_AF-X7E0Q1-F1
#
_entry.id   AF-X7E0Q1-F1
#
_cell.length_a   1.000
_cell.length_b   1.000
_cell.length_c   1.000
_cell.angle_alpha   90.00
_cell.angle_beta   90.00
_cell.angle_gamma   90.00
#
_symmetry.space_group_name_H-M   'P 1'
#
loop_
_entity.id
_entity.type
_entity.pdbx_description
1 polymer ?
#
loop_
_entity_poly.entity_id
_entity_poly.type
_entity_poly.pdbx_seq_one_letter_code
_entity_poly.pdbx_strand_id
1 'polypeptide(L)' 'MEKSKKRRYFPDEFKRQAAERVETSGLTIMDVAAELGVHETQLRR' A
#
# COMPACT_ATOMS: atom_id res chain seq x y z
N MET A 1 28.88 10.04 7.92
CA MET A 1 27.65 9.87 8.71
C MET A 1 26.48 10.14 7.79
N GLU A 2 25.71 9.11 7.41
CA GLU A 2 24.31 9.28 6.99
C GLU A 2 23.73 7.88 6.90
N LYS A 3 23.18 7.39 8.02
CA LYS A 3 22.26 6.25 7.98
C LYS A 3 20.97 6.82 7.41
N SER A 4 20.89 6.94 6.09
CA SER A 4 19.64 7.22 5.38
C SER A 4 18.70 6.07 5.70
N LYS A 5 17.96 6.24 6.78
CA LYS A 5 16.88 5.38 7.22
C LYS A 5 15.93 5.41 6.03
N LYS A 6 16.07 4.42 5.15
CA LYS A 6 15.26 4.20 3.95
C LYS A 6 13.87 3.92 4.49
N ARG A 7 13.16 4.98 4.90
CA ARG A 7 11.71 4.98 5.06
C ARG A 7 11.30 4.46 3.71
N ARG A 8 10.87 3.19 3.65
CA ARG A 8 10.31 2.60 2.44
C ARG A 8 9.12 3.50 2.14
N TYR A 9 9.36 4.52 1.34
CA TYR A 9 8.35 5.44 0.91
C TYR A 9 7.55 4.59 -0.05
N PHE A 10 6.50 3.97 0.46
CA PHE A 10 5.55 3.25 -0.37
C PHE A 10 5.04 4.31 -1.35
N PRO A 11 5.37 4.19 -2.64
CA PRO A 11 5.06 5.23 -3.59
C PRO A 11 3.55 5.44 -3.60
N ASP A 12 3.11 6.68 -3.75
CA ASP A 12 1.68 7.01 -3.84
C ASP A 12 1.00 6.26 -5.01
N GLU A 13 1.77 5.85 -6.01
CA GLU A 13 1.37 4.93 -7.07
C GLU A 13 0.87 3.58 -6.53
N PHE A 14 1.50 3.03 -5.50
CA PHE A 14 1.09 1.77 -4.88
C PHE A 14 -0.23 1.92 -4.11
N LYS A 15 -0.44 3.07 -3.46
CA LYS A 15 -1.72 3.39 -2.81
C LYS A 15 -2.82 3.54 -3.86
N ARG A 16 -2.53 4.19 -4.98
CA ARG A 16 -3.45 4.30 -6.12
C ARG A 16 -3.81 2.94 -6.69
N GLN A 17 -2.83 2.09 -6.95
CA GLN A 17 -3.07 0.74 -7.44
C GLN A 17 -3.92 -0.07 -6.46
N ALA A 18 -3.68 0.04 -5.16
CA ALA A 18 -4.50 -0.64 -4.17
C ALA A 18 -5.94 -0.09 -4.13
N ALA A 19 -6.12 1.24 -4.16
CA ALA A 19 -7.44 1.87 -4.19
C ALA A 19 -8.23 1.49 -5.45
N GLU A 20 -7.58 1.51 -6.60
CA GLU A 20 -8.17 1.08 -7.87
C GLU A 20 -8.55 -0.41 -7.83
N ARG A 21 -7.72 -1.27 -7.23
CA ARG A 21 -8.01 -2.69 -7.06
C ARG A 21 -9.20 -2.93 -6.12
N VAL A 22 -9.33 -2.13 -5.07
CA VAL A 22 -10.49 -2.13 -4.16
C VAL A 22 -11.76 -1.73 -4.90
N GLU A 23 -11.71 -0.65 -5.70
CA GLU A 23 -12.86 -0.21 -6.50
C GLU A 23 -13.23 -1.21 -7.60
N THR A 24 -12.26 -1.76 -8.31
CA THR A 24 -12.48 -2.67 -9.44
C THR A 24 -12.86 -4.08 -9.02
N SER A 25 -12.30 -4.58 -7.91
CA SER A 25 -12.53 -5.96 -7.44
C SER A 25 -13.66 -6.03 -6.41
N GLY A 26 -14.09 -4.90 -5.84
CA GLY A 26 -15.05 -4.86 -4.73
C GLY A 26 -14.52 -5.48 -3.43
N LEU A 27 -13.20 -5.70 -3.35
CA LEU A 27 -12.52 -6.28 -2.20
C LEU A 27 -12.19 -5.21 -1.17
N THR A 28 -12.02 -5.61 0.08
CA THR A 28 -11.62 -4.66 1.12
C THR A 28 -10.16 -4.25 0.97
N ILE A 29 -9.80 -3.07 1.51
CA ILE A 29 -8.39 -2.63 1.58
C ILE A 29 -7.52 -3.68 2.28
N MET A 30 -8.07 -4.45 3.23
CA MET A 30 -7.34 -5.51 3.92
C MET A 30 -7.03 -6.69 3.01
N ASP A 31 -8.00 -7.15 2.22
CA ASP A 31 -7.80 -8.24 1.24
C ASP A 31 -6.78 -7.82 0.18
N VAL A 32 -6.90 -6.60 -0.34
CA VAL A 32 -5.96 -6.05 -1.31
C VAL A 32 -4.56 -5.87 -0.70
N ALA A 33 -4.46 -5.46 0.56
CA ALA A 33 -3.19 -5.37 1.27
C ALA A 33 -2.54 -6.75 1.43
N ALA A 34 -3.32 -7.75 1.82
CA ALA A 34 -2.85 -9.13 1.96
C ALA A 34 -2.39 -9.71 0.61
N GLU A 35 -3.13 -9.46 -0.47
CA GLU A 35 -2.79 -9.91 -1.82
C GLU A 35 -1.50 -9.24 -2.35
N LEU A 36 -1.31 -7.96 -2.03
CA LEU A 36 -0.10 -7.20 -2.36
C LEU A 36 1.07 -7.49 -1.41
N GLY A 37 0.88 -8.28 -0.36
CA GLY A 37 1.90 -8.58 0.65
C GLY A 37 2.31 -7.35 1.48
N VAL A 38 1.41 -6.37 1.61
CA VAL A 38 1.63 -5.13 2.36
C VAL A 38 0.72 -5.06 3.58
N HIS A 39 1.14 -4.27 4.56
CA HIS A 39 0.29 -4.03 5.73
C HIS A 39 -0.74 -2.94 5.39
N GLU A 40 -2.01 -3.15 5.75
CA GLU A 40 -3.12 -2.19 5.50
C GLU A 40 -2.81 -0.76 5.99
N THR A 41 -2.01 -0.65 7.06
CA THR A 41 -1.57 0.63 7.65
C THR A 41 -0.66 1.43 6.71
N GLN A 42 -0.10 0.79 5.68
CA GLN A 42 0.64 1.46 4.61
C GLN A 42 -0.30 2.09 3.57
N LEU A 43 -1.51 1.56 3.40
CA LEU A 43 -2.53 2.08 2.48
C LEU A 43 -3.41 3.16 3.12
N ARG A 44 -3.45 3.20 4.46
CA ARG A 44 -4.32 4.10 5.23
C ARG A 44 -3.70 5.48 5.54
N ARG A 45 -2.48 5.76 5.08
CA ARG A 45 -1.72 6.98 5.43
C ARG A 45 -1.47 7.91 4.25
#